data_AF-A0A2J8W9L5-F1
#
_entry.id   AF-A0A2J8W9L5-F1
#
_cell.length_a   1.000
_cell.length_b   1.000
_cell.length_c   1.000
_cell.angle_alpha   90.00
_cell.angle_beta   90.00
_cell.angle_gamma   90.00
#
_symmetry.space_group_name_H-M   'P 1'
#
loop_
_entity.id
_entity.type
_entity.pdbx_description
1 polymer ?
#
loop_
_entity_poly.entity_id
_entity_poly.type
_entity_poly.pdbx_seq_one_letter_code
_entity_poly.pdbx_strand_id
1 'polypeptide(L)'
;MELITILEKTVSPDRLELEAAQKFLERAAVENLPTFLVELSRVLANPGNSQVARVAAGLQIKNSLTSKDPDIKAQYQQRWLAIDANARREVKNYVLQTLGTETYRPSSASQCVAGIACAEIPVNQWPELIPQLVANVTNPNSTEHMKES
;
A
#
# COMPACT_ATOMS: atom_id res chain seq x y z
N MET A 1 -3.41 -19.83 -7.75
CA MET A 1 -3.07 -18.72 -8.66
C MET A 1 -2.41 -17.66 -7.78
N GLU A 2 -1.12 -17.39 -8.00
CA GLU A 2 -0.33 -16.56 -7.10
C GLU A 2 -0.74 -15.08 -7.29
N LEU A 3 -0.97 -14.33 -6.21
CA LEU A 3 -1.44 -12.93 -6.24
C LEU A 3 -0.57 -12.06 -7.15
N ILE A 4 0.74 -12.34 -7.19
CA ILE A 4 1.74 -11.67 -8.04
C ILE A 4 1.35 -11.78 -9.52
N THR A 5 1.00 -12.97 -10.01
CA THR A 5 0.61 -13.17 -11.40
C THR A 5 -0.62 -12.36 -11.78
N ILE A 6 -1.60 -12.21 -10.86
CA ILE A 6 -2.78 -11.37 -11.09
C ILE A 6 -2.39 -9.89 -11.15
N LEU A 7 -1.53 -9.44 -10.24
CA LEU A 7 -1.05 -8.07 -10.22
C LEU A 7 -0.29 -7.71 -11.51
N GLU A 8 0.54 -8.61 -12.03
CA GLU A 8 1.25 -8.42 -13.30
C GLU A 8 0.30 -8.35 -14.50
N LYS A 9 -0.83 -9.06 -14.46
CA LYS A 9 -1.87 -8.96 -15.50
C LYS A 9 -2.64 -7.65 -15.49
N THR A 10 -2.54 -6.83 -14.44
CA THR A 10 -3.19 -5.49 -14.41
C THR A 10 -2.57 -4.49 -15.39
N VAL A 11 -1.40 -4.79 -15.94
CA VAL A 11 -0.75 -4.00 -17.00
C VAL A 11 -0.74 -4.69 -18.36
N SER A 12 -1.46 -5.81 -18.51
CA SER A 12 -1.54 -6.53 -19.78
C SER A 12 -2.20 -5.64 -20.84
N PRO A 13 -1.67 -5.61 -22.09
CA PRO A 13 -2.33 -4.92 -23.20
C PRO A 13 -3.60 -5.65 -23.67
N ASP A 14 -3.80 -6.91 -23.27
CA ASP A 14 -5.03 -7.65 -23.54
C ASP A 14 -6.15 -7.20 -22.59
N ARG A 15 -7.23 -6.67 -23.17
CA ARG A 15 -8.40 -6.19 -22.43
C ARG A 15 -9.07 -7.29 -21.60
N LEU A 16 -9.13 -8.52 -22.10
CA LEU A 16 -9.79 -9.62 -21.39
C LEU A 16 -8.99 -10.03 -20.15
N GLU A 17 -7.65 -10.07 -20.26
CA GLU A 17 -6.79 -10.37 -19.12
C GLU A 17 -6.82 -9.27 -18.06
N LEU A 18 -6.79 -8.01 -18.50
CA LEU A 18 -6.87 -6.85 -17.61
C LEU A 18 -8.21 -6.81 -16.86
N GLU A 19 -9.33 -7.03 -17.55
CA GLU A 19 -10.66 -7.08 -16.92
C GLU A 19 -10.78 -8.28 -15.96
N ALA A 20 -10.21 -9.43 -16.30
CA ALA A 20 -10.21 -10.60 -15.42
C ALA A 20 -9.39 -10.35 -14.14
N ALA A 21 -8.22 -9.73 -14.28
CA ALA A 21 -7.36 -9.37 -13.14
C ALA A 21 -8.06 -8.34 -12.23
N GLN A 22 -8.66 -7.30 -12.80
CA GLN A 22 -9.40 -6.30 -12.03
C GLN A 22 -10.59 -6.91 -11.27
N LYS A 23 -11.40 -7.74 -11.93
CA LYS A 23 -12.53 -8.43 -11.28
C LYS A 23 -12.07 -9.35 -10.15
N PHE A 24 -10.93 -10.01 -10.30
CA PHE A 24 -10.37 -10.84 -9.24
C PHE A 24 -9.98 -9.99 -8.02
N LEU A 25 -9.27 -8.88 -8.23
CA LEU A 25 -8.83 -7.99 -7.15
C LEU A 25 -10.01 -7.32 -6.44
N GLU A 26 -11.03 -6.91 -7.18
CA GLU A 26 -12.25 -6.34 -6.62
C GLU A 26 -13.00 -7.35 -5.75
N ARG A 27 -13.15 -8.60 -6.22
CA ARG A 27 -13.76 -9.67 -5.42
C ARG A 27 -12.98 -9.96 -4.15
N ALA A 28 -11.65 -10.04 -4.24
CA ALA A 28 -10.80 -10.28 -3.07
C ALA A 28 -10.92 -9.15 -2.02
N ALA A 29 -11.01 -7.90 -2.46
CA ALA A 29 -11.22 -6.75 -1.58
C ALA A 29 -12.58 -6.77 -0.88
N VAL A 30 -13.64 -7.28 -1.55
CA VAL A 30 -14.98 -7.40 -0.96
C VAL A 30 -15.09 -8.60 -0.02
N GLU A 31 -14.45 -9.71 -0.35
CA GLU A 31 -14.53 -10.96 0.44
C GLU A 31 -13.78 -10.84 1.77
N ASN A 32 -12.54 -10.37 1.75
CA ASN A 32 -11.74 -10.20 2.97
C ASN A 32 -10.71 -9.08 2.82
N LEU A 33 -11.16 -7.84 2.98
CA LEU A 33 -10.31 -6.66 2.89
C LEU A 33 -9.08 -6.71 3.82
N PRO A 34 -9.17 -7.09 5.11
CA PRO A 34 -8.01 -7.16 5.99
C PRO A 34 -6.90 -8.07 5.44
N THR A 35 -7.23 -9.32 5.11
CA THR A 35 -6.26 -10.27 4.57
C THR A 35 -5.71 -9.80 3.23
N PHE A 36 -6.58 -9.28 2.36
CA PHE A 36 -6.17 -8.76 1.06
C PHE A 36 -5.14 -7.63 1.16
N LEU A 37 -5.34 -6.66 2.07
CA LEU A 37 -4.38 -5.56 2.28
C LEU A 37 -3.04 -6.07 2.85
N VAL A 38 -3.07 -7.06 3.75
CA VAL A 38 -1.84 -7.68 4.28
C VAL A 38 -1.06 -8.35 3.15
N GLU A 39 -1.70 -9.18 2.33
CA GLU A 39 -1.06 -9.84 1.19
C GLU A 39 -0.47 -8.85 0.18
N LEU A 40 -1.21 -7.79 -0.17
CA LEU A 40 -0.69 -6.73 -1.03
C LEU A 40 0.52 -6.02 -0.41
N SER A 41 0.50 -5.76 0.90
CA SER A 41 1.60 -5.08 1.58
C SER A 41 2.88 -5.95 1.62
N ARG A 42 2.73 -7.28 1.75
CA ARG A 42 3.85 -8.24 1.63
C ARG A 42 4.44 -8.24 0.23
N VAL A 43 3.59 -8.21 -0.81
CA VAL A 43 4.06 -8.12 -2.21
C VAL A 43 4.84 -6.83 -2.44
N LEU A 44 4.34 -5.69 -1.94
CA LEU A 44 4.99 -4.38 -2.06
C LEU A 44 6.35 -4.33 -1.34
N ALA A 45 6.43 -4.91 -0.14
CA ALA A 45 7.63 -4.87 0.71
C ALA A 45 8.75 -5.79 0.26
N ASN A 46 8.46 -6.87 -0.49
CA ASN A 46 9.48 -7.80 -0.96
C ASN A 46 10.23 -7.25 -2.20
N PRO A 47 11.54 -6.90 -2.09
CA PRO A 47 12.31 -6.39 -3.21
C PRO A 47 12.62 -7.42 -4.30
N GLY A 48 12.43 -8.73 -4.00
CA GLY A 48 12.60 -9.81 -4.97
C GLY A 48 11.44 -9.94 -5.97
N ASN A 49 10.30 -9.26 -5.72
CA ASN A 49 9.18 -9.23 -6.65
C ASN A 49 9.46 -8.29 -7.82
N SER A 50 8.80 -8.55 -8.95
CA SER A 50 8.88 -7.67 -10.12
C SER A 50 8.41 -6.25 -9.78
N GLN A 51 9.03 -5.25 -10.41
CA GLN A 51 8.61 -3.86 -10.25
C GLN A 51 7.13 -3.67 -10.58
N VAL A 52 6.63 -4.36 -11.61
CA VAL A 52 5.22 -4.32 -12.02
C VAL A 52 4.31 -4.79 -10.88
N ALA A 53 4.61 -5.94 -10.27
CA ALA A 53 3.80 -6.47 -9.17
C ALA A 53 3.83 -5.54 -7.95
N ARG A 54 4.99 -4.97 -7.60
CA ARG A 54 5.13 -4.05 -6.45
C ARG A 54 4.34 -2.76 -6.67
N VAL A 55 4.46 -2.15 -7.85
CA VAL A 55 3.70 -0.93 -8.21
C VAL A 55 2.20 -1.22 -8.24
N ALA A 56 1.78 -2.33 -8.84
CA ALA A 56 0.38 -2.73 -8.87
C ALA A 56 -0.17 -2.96 -7.45
N ALA A 57 0.59 -3.62 -6.57
CA ALA A 57 0.19 -3.83 -5.18
C ALA A 57 0.00 -2.50 -4.43
N GLY A 58 0.97 -1.59 -4.51
CA GLY A 58 0.87 -0.27 -3.89
C GLY A 58 -0.30 0.55 -4.44
N LEU A 59 -0.60 0.45 -5.73
CA LEU A 59 -1.77 1.09 -6.34
C LEU A 59 -3.08 0.55 -5.76
N GLN A 60 -3.21 -0.76 -5.56
CA GLN A 60 -4.40 -1.37 -4.96
C GLN A 60 -4.59 -0.95 -3.49
N ILE A 61 -3.51 -0.90 -2.72
CA ILE A 61 -3.54 -0.41 -1.33
C ILE A 61 -4.01 1.05 -1.30
N LYS A 62 -3.39 1.92 -2.10
CA LYS A 62 -3.77 3.33 -2.18
C LYS A 62 -5.25 3.50 -2.55
N ASN A 63 -5.71 2.82 -3.59
CA ASN A 63 -7.10 2.92 -4.05
C ASN A 63 -8.10 2.39 -3.01
N SER A 64 -7.65 1.56 -2.07
CA SER A 64 -8.48 1.08 -0.96
C SER A 64 -8.58 2.08 0.21
N LEU A 65 -7.69 3.08 0.25
CA LEU A 65 -7.53 4.04 1.35
C LEU A 65 -7.96 5.47 1.00
N THR A 66 -7.87 5.86 -0.27
CA THR A 66 -8.19 7.23 -0.69
C THR A 66 -8.93 7.25 -2.03
N SER A 67 -9.74 8.28 -2.21
CA SER A 67 -10.40 8.63 -3.47
C SER A 67 -10.21 10.12 -3.75
N LYS A 68 -10.43 10.53 -5.01
CA LYS A 68 -10.53 11.95 -5.37
C LYS A 68 -11.84 12.57 -4.88
N ASP A 69 -12.86 11.73 -4.73
CA ASP A 69 -14.15 12.10 -4.16
C ASP A 69 -14.03 12.16 -2.62
N PRO A 70 -14.31 13.32 -1.98
CA PRO A 70 -14.21 13.47 -0.53
C PRO A 70 -15.11 12.51 0.26
N ASP A 71 -16.31 12.23 -0.23
CA ASP A 71 -17.28 11.36 0.47
C ASP A 71 -16.82 9.91 0.42
N ILE A 72 -16.36 9.45 -0.75
CA ILE A 72 -15.78 8.11 -0.90
C ILE A 72 -14.48 8.00 -0.08
N LYS A 73 -13.66 9.04 -0.05
CA LYS A 73 -12.43 9.07 0.75
C LYS A 73 -12.75 8.89 2.23
N ALA A 74 -13.73 9.62 2.77
CA ALA A 74 -14.14 9.47 4.16
C ALA A 74 -14.64 8.04 4.45
N GLN A 75 -15.44 7.45 3.55
CA GLN A 75 -15.89 6.07 3.68
C GLN A 75 -14.73 5.07 3.71
N TYR A 76 -13.73 5.23 2.83
CA TYR A 76 -12.55 4.35 2.81
C TYR A 76 -11.71 4.48 4.08
N GLN A 77 -11.55 5.69 4.61
CA GLN A 77 -10.86 5.93 5.87
C GLN A 77 -11.58 5.26 7.05
N GLN A 78 -12.91 5.38 7.13
CA GLN A 78 -13.71 4.71 8.15
C GLN A 78 -13.65 3.19 8.01
N ARG A 79 -13.74 2.67 6.77
CA ARG A 79 -13.59 1.24 6.49
C ARG A 79 -12.23 0.72 6.91
N TRP A 80 -11.16 1.47 6.65
CA TRP A 80 -9.82 1.15 7.14
C TRP A 80 -9.78 1.12 8.67
N LEU A 81 -10.25 2.15 9.35
CA LEU A 81 -10.24 2.21 10.82
C LEU A 81 -11.04 1.10 11.49
N ALA A 82 -12.06 0.56 10.80
CA ALA A 82 -12.85 -0.58 11.26
C ALA A 82 -12.13 -1.94 11.13
N ILE A 83 -11.00 -2.01 10.41
CA ILE A 83 -10.17 -3.23 10.33
C ILE A 83 -9.49 -3.48 11.67
N ASP A 84 -9.34 -4.76 12.02
CA ASP A 84 -8.60 -5.22 13.19
C ASP A 84 -7.22 -4.54 13.31
N ALA A 85 -6.89 -4.11 14.52
CA ALA A 85 -5.67 -3.35 14.77
C ALA A 85 -4.39 -4.14 14.45
N ASN A 86 -4.40 -5.47 14.56
CA ASN A 86 -3.23 -6.29 14.23
C ASN A 86 -3.01 -6.35 12.72
N ALA A 87 -4.07 -6.54 11.93
CA ALA A 87 -3.98 -6.51 10.47
C ALA A 87 -3.49 -5.14 9.97
N ARG A 88 -4.03 -4.04 10.54
CA ARG A 88 -3.52 -2.69 10.22
C ARG A 88 -2.07 -2.50 10.60
N ARG A 89 -1.65 -3.00 11.76
CA ARG A 89 -0.25 -2.92 12.21
C ARG A 89 0.68 -3.67 11.25
N GLU A 90 0.30 -4.85 10.78
CA GLU A 90 1.09 -5.59 9.77
C GLU A 90 1.26 -4.78 8.49
N VAL A 91 0.16 -4.26 7.93
CA VAL A 91 0.20 -3.44 6.71
C VAL A 91 1.09 -2.21 6.92
N LYS A 92 0.94 -1.50 8.04
CA LYS A 92 1.77 -0.34 8.38
C LYS A 92 3.26 -0.67 8.43
N ASN A 93 3.61 -1.80 9.03
CA ASN A 93 5.00 -2.26 9.13
C ASN A 93 5.59 -2.55 7.76
N TYR A 94 4.89 -3.32 6.91
CA TYR A 94 5.37 -3.64 5.57
C TYR A 94 5.52 -2.39 4.69
N VAL A 95 4.53 -1.50 4.74
CA VAL A 95 4.57 -0.24 3.97
C VAL A 95 5.75 0.63 4.40
N LEU A 96 6.00 0.78 5.72
CA LEU A 96 7.16 1.54 6.21
C LEU A 96 8.50 0.88 5.86
N GLN A 97 8.60 -0.45 5.97
CA GLN A 97 9.80 -1.21 5.58
C GLN A 97 10.11 -1.09 4.08
N THR A 98 9.11 -0.77 3.26
CA THR A 98 9.28 -0.62 1.82
C THR A 98 10.01 0.69 1.48
N LEU A 99 9.92 1.72 2.32
CA LEU A 99 10.58 3.01 2.07
C LEU A 99 12.08 2.80 1.86
N GLY A 100 12.65 3.44 0.83
CA GLY A 100 14.06 3.28 0.46
C GLY A 100 14.46 1.94 -0.22
N THR A 101 13.56 0.96 -0.33
CA THR A 101 13.80 -0.30 -1.07
C THR A 101 13.30 -0.26 -2.53
N GLU A 102 12.57 0.79 -2.89
CA GLU A 102 12.02 0.98 -4.23
C GLU A 102 13.05 1.68 -5.11
N THR A 103 13.38 1.05 -6.24
CA THR A 103 14.28 1.61 -7.26
C THR A 103 13.53 2.49 -8.28
N TYR A 104 12.20 2.48 -8.24
CA TYR A 104 11.35 3.22 -9.16
C TYR A 104 10.79 4.51 -8.55
N ARG A 105 10.42 5.45 -9.41
CA ARG A 105 9.81 6.73 -9.07
C ARG A 105 8.50 6.90 -9.85
N PRO A 106 7.43 7.44 -9.22
CA PRO A 106 7.31 7.79 -7.80
C PRO A 106 7.23 6.53 -6.89
N SER A 107 7.62 6.67 -5.62
CA SER A 107 7.52 5.59 -4.62
C SER A 107 6.06 5.20 -4.37
N SER A 108 5.76 3.90 -4.44
CA SER A 108 4.41 3.39 -4.16
C SER A 108 4.17 3.28 -2.66
N ALA A 109 5.21 2.95 -1.87
CA ALA A 109 5.15 2.94 -0.42
C ALA A 109 4.76 4.31 0.15
N SER A 110 5.37 5.38 -0.34
CA SER A 110 5.12 6.76 0.12
C SER A 110 3.65 7.16 -0.05
N GLN A 111 3.01 6.77 -1.16
CA GLN A 111 1.58 7.01 -1.39
C GLN A 111 0.71 6.19 -0.42
N CYS A 112 1.10 4.96 -0.11
CA CYS A 112 0.40 4.13 0.87
C CYS A 112 0.51 4.71 2.29
N VAL A 113 1.71 5.14 2.70
CA VAL A 113 1.94 5.82 3.99
C VAL A 113 1.02 7.03 4.10
N ALA A 114 1.00 7.90 3.09
CA ALA A 114 0.15 9.09 3.10
C ALA A 114 -1.34 8.73 3.22
N GLY A 115 -1.81 7.70 2.50
CA GLY A 115 -3.19 7.24 2.56
C GLY A 115 -3.60 6.76 3.96
N ILE A 116 -2.79 5.91 4.59
CA ILE A 116 -3.04 5.40 5.94
C ILE A 116 -2.92 6.53 6.98
N ALA A 117 -1.90 7.38 6.87
CA ALA A 117 -1.67 8.50 7.76
C ALA A 117 -2.85 9.48 7.79
N CYS A 118 -3.46 9.76 6.63
CA CYS A 118 -4.67 10.59 6.56
C CYS A 118 -5.86 10.00 7.33
N ALA A 119 -5.92 8.68 7.52
CA ALA A 119 -6.96 8.03 8.30
C ALA A 119 -6.59 7.94 9.81
N GLU A 120 -5.33 7.61 10.12
CA GLU A 120 -4.93 7.26 11.50
C GLU A 120 -4.38 8.41 12.33
N ILE A 121 -3.76 9.43 11.72
CA ILE A 121 -3.24 10.60 12.45
C ILE A 121 -4.37 11.35 13.19
N PRO A 122 -5.53 11.66 12.57
CA PRO A 122 -6.61 12.40 13.24
C PRO A 122 -7.15 11.70 14.50
N VAL A 123 -6.97 10.37 14.61
CA VAL A 123 -7.43 9.53 15.72
C VAL A 123 -6.28 8.98 16.57
N ASN A 124 -5.06 9.48 16.39
CA ASN A 124 -3.85 9.07 17.13
C ASN A 124 -3.56 7.55 17.11
N GLN A 125 -3.88 6.85 16.00
CA GLN A 125 -3.69 5.40 15.89
C GLN A 125 -2.35 4.99 15.25
N TRP A 126 -1.53 5.97 14.85
CA TRP A 126 -0.18 5.74 14.33
C TRP A 126 0.86 6.73 14.89
N PRO A 127 1.10 6.72 16.21
CA PRO A 127 2.04 7.65 16.85
C PRO A 127 3.49 7.44 16.41
N GLU A 128 3.87 6.25 15.94
CA GLU A 128 5.23 5.90 15.56
C GLU A 128 5.65 6.47 14.19
N LEU A 129 4.69 6.92 13.37
CA LEU A 129 4.95 7.35 12.00
C LEU A 129 5.91 8.53 11.93
N ILE A 130 5.60 9.63 12.62
CA ILE A 130 6.40 10.86 12.54
C ILE A 130 7.82 10.65 13.08
N PRO A 131 8.02 10.04 14.27
CA PRO A 131 9.38 9.71 14.74
C PRO A 131 10.16 8.84 13.76
N GLN A 132 9.52 7.84 13.14
CA GLN A 132 10.18 6.95 12.18
C GLN A 132 10.60 7.70 10.92
N LEU A 133 9.74 8.54 10.34
CA LEU A 133 10.07 9.33 9.15
C LEU A 133 11.19 10.33 9.45
N VAL A 134 11.17 11.00 10.62
CA VAL A 134 12.26 11.89 11.05
C VAL A 134 13.56 11.13 11.20
N ALA A 135 13.55 9.94 11.81
CA ALA A 135 14.74 9.09 11.91
C ALA A 135 15.26 8.67 10.53
N ASN A 136 14.38 8.32 9.60
CA ASN A 136 14.75 7.95 8.24
C ASN A 136 15.44 9.10 7.49
N VAL A 137 15.05 10.35 7.71
CA VAL A 137 15.67 11.52 7.06
C VAL A 137 16.94 11.98 7.76
N THR A 138 16.97 11.96 9.09
CA THR A 138 18.07 12.52 9.90
C THR A 138 19.22 11.54 10.13
N ASN A 139 19.00 10.24 9.93
CA ASN A 139 20.07 9.25 10.09
C ASN A 139 21.16 9.46 9.02
N PRO A 140 22.42 9.68 9.41
CA PRO A 140 23.51 9.92 8.46
C PRO A 140 23.80 8.71 7.54
N ASN A 141 23.38 7.51 7.95
CA ASN A 141 23.51 6.28 7.16
C ASN A 141 22.32 6.02 6.22
N SER A 142 21.29 6.86 6.23
CA SER A 142 20.15 6.71 5.32
C SER A 142 20.55 6.98 3.87
N THR A 143 20.08 6.12 2.97
CA THR A 143 20.24 6.31 1.54
C THR A 143 19.46 7.54 1.07
N GLU A 144 19.91 8.20 -0.01
CA GLU A 144 19.14 9.29 -0.63
C GLU A 144 17.73 8.82 -1.02
N HIS A 145 17.60 7.57 -1.48
CA HIS A 145 16.29 6.98 -1.77
C HIS A 145 15.36 6.93 -0.55
N MET A 146 15.88 6.63 0.64
CA MET A 146 15.11 6.64 1.89
C MET A 146 14.70 8.06 2.29
N LYS A 147 15.59 9.05 2.12
CA LYS A 147 15.30 10.45 2.49
C LYS A 147 14.28 11.12 1.56
N GLU A 148 14.25 10.71 0.30
CA GLU A 148 13.32 11.22 -0.72
C GLU A 148 11.93 10.55 -0.71
N SER A 149 11.77 9.44 0.02
CA SER A 149 10.51 8.70 0.15
C SER A 149 9.67 9.28 1.29
#